data_AF-A0A8S0WAT3-F1
#
_entry.id   AF-A0A8S0WAT3-F1
#
_cell.length_a   1.000
_cell.length_b   1.000
_cell.length_c   1.000
_cell.angle_alpha   90.00
_cell.angle_beta   90.00
_cell.angle_gamma   90.00
#
_symmetry.space_group_name_H-M   'P 1'
#
loop_
_entity.id
_entity.type
_entity.pdbx_description
1 polymer ?
#
loop_
_entity_poly.entity_id
_entity_poly.type
_entity_poly.pdbx_seq_one_letter_code
_entity_poly.pdbx_strand_id
1 'polypeptide(L)'
;MPHSSSIQHVDISGCFLQVADAEIRQFCESGQWASLVTLRLPKSLPCKAPTLKSLEVLATHCPFLIMLVLNLELTADNIRAARKVIEQTPPLQHKLRKQVLQRLEEDDLHDVFRLGVMVAEYLDHFFPFLKGLKPLDYGAEWWNGIGDILKTYRQRRSQQQ
;
A
#
# COMPACT_ATOMS: atom_id res chain seq x y z
N MET A 1 17.89 -8.09 26.89
CA MET A 1 16.89 -7.01 26.77
C MET A 1 16.89 -6.53 25.32
N PRO A 2 15.83 -6.75 24.54
CA PRO A 2 15.80 -6.26 23.17
C PRO A 2 15.82 -4.72 23.22
N HIS A 3 16.86 -4.13 22.62
CA HIS A 3 16.91 -2.69 22.41
C HIS A 3 15.79 -2.34 21.43
N SER A 4 14.70 -1.78 21.92
CA SER A 4 13.62 -1.28 21.06
C SER A 4 14.17 -0.07 20.32
N SER A 5 14.78 -0.29 19.16
CA SER A 5 15.11 0.79 18.24
C SER A 5 13.78 1.42 17.81
N SER A 6 13.50 2.63 18.30
CA SER A 6 12.30 3.39 17.94
C SER A 6 12.52 4.06 16.59
N ILE A 7 12.65 3.27 15.54
CA ILE A 7 12.75 3.81 14.18
C ILE A 7 11.39 4.41 13.83
N GLN A 8 11.34 5.74 13.73
CA GLN A 8 10.13 6.48 13.37
C GLN A 8 10.13 6.91 11.91
N HIS A 9 11.31 7.13 11.34
CA HIS A 9 11.47 7.66 9.98
C HIS A 9 12.50 6.84 9.22
N VAL A 10 12.06 6.21 8.15
CA VAL A 10 12.94 5.58 7.15
C VAL A 10 12.70 6.32 5.85
N ASP A 11 13.74 6.99 5.34
CA ASP A 11 13.76 7.57 4.00
C ASP A 11 15.00 7.06 3.29
N ILE A 12 14.77 6.16 2.35
CA ILE A 12 15.80 5.65 1.45
C ILE A 12 15.41 6.15 0.05
N SER A 13 16.12 7.17 -0.42
CA SER A 13 15.88 7.81 -1.71
C SER A 13 17.18 8.03 -2.47
N GLY A 14 17.08 8.23 -3.79
CA GLY A 14 18.25 8.46 -4.66
C GLY A 14 19.03 7.19 -5.05
N CYS A 15 18.51 6.00 -4.77
CA CYS A 15 19.09 4.73 -5.19
C CYS A 15 18.02 3.79 -5.74
N PHE A 16 18.43 2.58 -6.17
CA PHE A 16 17.54 1.46 -6.41
C PHE A 16 17.80 0.41 -5.33
N LEU A 17 16.74 -0.08 -4.70
CA LEU A 17 16.85 -1.11 -3.68
C LEU A 17 15.86 -2.23 -3.98
N GLN A 18 16.33 -3.47 -3.87
CA GLN A 18 15.48 -4.64 -3.95
C GLN A 18 14.87 -4.85 -2.57
N VAL A 19 13.64 -4.39 -2.40
CA VAL A 19 12.84 -4.64 -1.20
C VAL A 19 11.56 -5.31 -1.68
N ALA A 20 11.42 -6.60 -1.44
CA ALA A 20 10.21 -7.35 -1.76
C ALA A 20 9.37 -7.53 -0.48
N ASP A 21 8.27 -8.28 -0.63
CA ASP A 21 7.35 -8.56 0.49
C ASP A 21 8.04 -9.27 1.67
N ALA A 22 9.05 -10.10 1.39
CA ALA A 22 9.76 -10.87 2.42
C ALA A 22 10.57 -9.96 3.36
N GLU A 23 11.30 -8.98 2.82
CA GLU A 23 12.09 -8.05 3.63
C GLU A 23 11.18 -7.16 4.47
N ILE A 24 10.11 -6.60 3.89
CA ILE A 24 9.15 -5.76 4.63
C ILE A 24 8.51 -6.57 5.76
N ARG A 25 8.12 -7.81 5.50
CA ARG A 25 7.58 -8.73 6.51
C ARG A 25 8.57 -8.96 7.63
N GLN A 26 9.83 -9.25 7.33
CA GLN A 26 10.85 -9.49 8.35
C GLN A 26 11.05 -8.27 9.27
N PHE A 27 11.11 -7.06 8.72
CA PHE A 27 11.26 -5.83 9.51
C PHE A 27 10.03 -5.54 10.39
N CYS A 28 8.83 -5.81 9.86
CA CYS A 28 7.57 -5.64 10.60
C CYS A 28 7.40 -6.68 11.72
N GLU A 29 7.58 -7.97 11.42
CA GLU A 29 7.39 -9.08 12.37
C GLU A 29 8.46 -9.09 13.47
N SER A 30 9.67 -8.57 13.20
CA SER A 30 10.70 -8.37 14.23
C SER A 30 10.43 -7.17 15.16
N GLY A 31 9.37 -6.39 14.89
CA GLY A 31 8.99 -5.22 15.68
C GLY A 31 9.90 -4.00 15.47
N GLN A 32 10.89 -4.06 14.57
CA GLN A 32 11.81 -2.95 14.30
C GLN A 32 11.08 -1.71 13.75
N TRP A 33 9.94 -1.91 13.09
CA TRP A 33 9.11 -0.86 12.53
C TRP A 33 7.80 -0.60 13.30
N ALA A 34 7.68 -1.10 14.54
CA ALA A 34 6.46 -0.94 15.34
C ALA A 34 6.12 0.52 15.64
N SER A 35 7.14 1.40 15.71
CA SER A 35 6.98 2.85 15.93
C SER A 35 7.10 3.68 14.65
N LEU A 36 7.07 3.04 13.48
CA LEU A 36 7.31 3.72 12.21
C LEU A 36 6.17 4.70 11.88
N VAL A 37 6.53 5.95 11.65
CA VAL A 37 5.62 7.05 11.30
C VAL A 37 5.71 7.37 9.81
N THR A 38 6.92 7.27 9.25
CA THR A 38 7.22 7.57 7.86
C THR A 38 8.06 6.47 7.25
N LEU A 39 7.59 5.94 6.11
CA LEU A 39 8.36 5.03 5.28
C LEU A 39 8.41 5.58 3.86
N ARG A 40 9.62 5.85 3.37
CA ARG A 40 9.90 6.06 1.96
C ARG A 40 10.95 5.05 1.52
N LEU A 41 10.54 4.16 0.63
CA LEU A 41 11.43 3.22 -0.03
C LEU A 41 11.72 3.69 -1.47
N PRO A 42 12.92 3.40 -1.98
CA PRO A 42 13.32 3.83 -3.31
C PRO A 42 12.59 3.03 -4.38
N LYS A 43 12.87 3.33 -5.65
CA LYS A 43 12.38 2.54 -6.78
C LYS A 43 12.95 1.12 -6.69
N SER A 44 12.05 0.15 -6.74
CA SER A 44 12.39 -1.27 -6.87
C SER A 44 12.44 -1.65 -8.35
N LEU A 45 13.22 -2.68 -8.67
CA LEU A 45 13.19 -3.29 -10.00
C LEU A 45 11.94 -4.19 -10.13
N PRO A 46 11.43 -4.40 -11.36
CA PRO A 46 10.39 -5.40 -11.61
C PRO A 46 10.76 -6.77 -11.05
N CYS A 47 9.76 -7.55 -10.66
CA CYS A 47 9.82 -8.86 -10.01
C CYS A 47 10.49 -8.87 -8.61
N LYS A 48 10.92 -7.71 -8.12
CA LYS A 48 11.59 -7.54 -6.81
C LYS A 48 11.05 -6.35 -6.04
N ALA A 49 9.80 -6.02 -6.32
CA ALA A 49 9.11 -4.94 -5.67
C ALA A 49 8.05 -5.45 -4.69
N PRO A 50 7.68 -4.62 -3.72
CA PRO A 50 6.55 -4.90 -2.84
C PRO A 50 5.25 -5.05 -3.62
N THR A 51 4.36 -5.92 -3.15
CA THR A 51 3.01 -6.07 -3.68
C THR A 51 1.97 -5.52 -2.69
N LEU A 52 0.68 -5.70 -2.98
CA LEU A 52 -0.39 -5.37 -2.04
C LEU A 52 -0.21 -6.07 -0.68
N LYS A 53 0.42 -7.25 -0.63
CA LYS A 53 0.71 -7.97 0.63
C LYS A 53 1.58 -7.16 1.59
N SER A 54 2.54 -6.40 1.07
CA SER A 54 3.36 -5.50 1.89
C SER A 54 2.51 -4.42 2.58
N LEU A 55 1.45 -3.95 1.93
CA LEU A 55 0.57 -2.95 2.51
C LEU A 55 -0.22 -3.51 3.70
N GLU A 56 -0.75 -4.73 3.59
CA GLU A 56 -1.42 -5.43 4.70
C GLU A 56 -0.47 -5.62 5.89
N VAL A 57 0.75 -6.08 5.62
CA VAL A 57 1.78 -6.27 6.65
C VAL A 57 2.08 -4.96 7.36
N LEU A 58 2.28 -3.86 6.62
CA LEU A 58 2.51 -2.53 7.17
C LEU A 58 1.30 -2.03 7.97
N ALA A 59 0.07 -2.22 7.46
CA ALA A 59 -1.14 -1.81 8.15
C ALA A 59 -1.33 -2.54 9.49
N THR A 60 -0.85 -3.78 9.57
CA THR A 60 -0.98 -4.62 10.76
C THR A 60 0.09 -4.28 11.80
N HIS A 61 1.34 -4.09 11.38
CA HIS A 61 2.49 -3.99 12.28
C HIS A 61 2.97 -2.55 12.52
N CYS A 62 2.56 -1.58 11.71
CA CYS A 62 3.01 -0.19 11.80
C CYS A 62 1.83 0.76 12.08
N PRO A 63 1.12 0.64 13.23
CA PRO A 63 -0.14 1.36 13.49
C PRO A 63 -0.01 2.89 13.53
N PHE A 64 1.22 3.40 13.66
CA PHE A 64 1.54 4.83 13.68
C PHE A 64 1.95 5.38 12.31
N LEU A 65 1.94 4.56 11.25
CA LEU A 65 2.39 4.97 9.93
C LEU A 65 1.41 5.98 9.33
N ILE A 66 1.88 7.21 9.10
CA ILE A 66 1.08 8.33 8.58
C ILE A 66 1.42 8.63 7.12
N MET A 67 2.68 8.41 6.74
CA MET A 67 3.18 8.61 5.38
C MET A 67 3.89 7.35 4.86
N LEU A 68 3.44 6.88 3.69
CA LEU A 68 4.03 5.76 2.97
C LEU A 68 4.33 6.19 1.53
N VAL A 69 5.57 5.99 1.10
CA VAL A 69 6.03 6.14 -0.28
C VAL A 69 6.61 4.80 -0.70
N LEU A 70 5.90 4.08 -1.57
CA LEU A 70 6.22 2.71 -1.94
C LEU A 70 5.91 2.47 -3.41
N ASN A 71 6.83 1.82 -4.10
CA ASN A 71 6.60 1.34 -5.46
C ASN A 71 5.94 -0.03 -5.36
N LEU A 72 4.81 -0.23 -6.03
CA LEU A 72 4.09 -1.49 -6.00
C LEU A 72 4.17 -2.19 -7.34
N GLU A 73 4.51 -3.48 -7.29
CA GLU A 73 4.26 -4.40 -8.37
C GLU A 73 2.81 -4.87 -8.29
N LEU A 74 2.09 -4.69 -9.40
CA LEU A 74 0.66 -4.92 -9.50
C LEU A 74 0.38 -5.78 -10.71
N THR A 75 0.36 -7.09 -10.47
CA THR A 75 -0.02 -8.09 -11.47
C THR A 75 -1.48 -8.52 -11.25
N ALA A 76 -2.15 -8.99 -12.29
CA ALA A 76 -3.53 -9.46 -12.17
C ALA A 76 -3.69 -10.53 -11.07
N ASP A 77 -2.69 -11.40 -10.92
CA ASP A 77 -2.72 -12.47 -9.92
C ASP A 77 -2.56 -11.95 -8.49
N ASN A 78 -1.68 -10.96 -8.25
CA ASN A 78 -1.52 -10.39 -6.92
C ASN A 78 -2.75 -9.57 -6.51
N ILE A 79 -3.41 -8.89 -7.45
CA ILE A 79 -4.66 -8.15 -7.20
C ILE A 79 -5.81 -9.13 -6.90
N ARG A 80 -5.93 -10.23 -7.65
CA ARG A 80 -6.94 -11.26 -7.39
C ARG A 80 -6.72 -11.94 -6.04
N ALA A 81 -5.47 -12.18 -5.65
CA ALA A 81 -5.14 -12.72 -4.34
C ALA A 81 -5.53 -11.75 -3.22
N ALA A 82 -5.33 -10.44 -3.43
CA ALA A 82 -5.70 -9.39 -2.48
C ALA A 82 -7.20 -9.39 -2.16
N ARG A 83 -8.06 -9.73 -3.12
CA ARG A 83 -9.51 -9.87 -2.89
C ARG A 83 -9.85 -10.95 -1.86
N LYS A 84 -9.17 -12.10 -1.91
CA LYS A 84 -9.39 -13.19 -0.94
C LYS A 84 -9.03 -12.75 0.47
N VAL A 85 -8.03 -11.89 0.62
CA VAL A 85 -7.62 -11.34 1.92
C VAL A 85 -8.72 -10.46 2.52
N ILE A 86 -9.37 -9.60 1.70
CA ILE A 86 -10.49 -8.76 2.15
C ILE A 86 -11.63 -9.62 2.71
N GLU A 87 -11.95 -10.73 2.05
CA GLU A 87 -13.01 -11.66 2.47
C GLU A 87 -12.66 -12.41 3.77
N GLN A 88 -11.37 -12.56 4.08
CA GLN A 88 -10.86 -13.36 5.20
C GLN A 88 -10.45 -12.52 6.42
N THR A 89 -10.37 -11.20 6.29
CA THR A 89 -9.85 -10.31 7.34
C THR A 89 -10.85 -9.21 7.67
N PRO A 90 -10.96 -8.78 8.95
CA PRO A 90 -11.76 -7.62 9.28
C PRO A 90 -11.10 -6.32 8.75
N PRO A 91 -11.89 -5.28 8.42
CA PRO A 91 -11.34 -3.99 8.05
C PRO A 91 -10.46 -3.40 9.16
N LEU A 92 -9.33 -2.78 8.79
CA LEU A 92 -8.43 -2.13 9.73
C LEU A 92 -8.72 -0.63 9.83
N GLN A 93 -8.69 -0.09 11.06
CA GLN A 93 -8.82 1.36 11.31
C GLN A 93 -7.46 2.09 11.21
N HIS A 94 -6.66 1.76 10.21
CA HIS A 94 -5.30 2.29 10.11
C HIS A 94 -5.28 3.79 9.76
N LYS A 95 -4.44 4.57 10.43
CA LYS A 95 -4.41 6.05 10.34
C LYS A 95 -3.52 6.59 9.21
N LEU A 96 -3.22 5.80 8.19
CA LEU A 96 -2.40 6.24 7.05
C LEU A 96 -3.12 7.40 6.35
N ARG A 97 -2.46 8.55 6.21
CA ARG A 97 -3.06 9.75 5.63
C ARG A 97 -2.54 10.05 4.23
N LYS A 98 -1.26 9.75 4.00
CA LYS A 98 -0.57 10.05 2.75
C LYS A 98 0.06 8.76 2.23
N GLN A 99 -0.36 8.35 1.05
CA GLN A 99 0.25 7.26 0.33
C GLN A 99 0.67 7.76 -1.05
N VAL A 100 1.92 7.52 -1.38
CA VAL A 100 2.48 7.83 -2.68
C VAL A 100 2.87 6.50 -3.31
N LEU A 101 2.16 6.11 -4.36
CA LEU A 101 2.31 4.82 -5.00
C LEU A 101 2.80 5.01 -6.44
N GLN A 102 3.67 4.12 -6.86
CA GLN A 102 4.04 3.96 -8.27
C GLN A 102 3.63 2.58 -8.73
N ARG A 103 3.11 2.49 -9.95
CA ARG A 103 2.84 1.22 -10.62
C ARG A 103 4.08 0.83 -11.43
N LEU A 104 4.56 -0.40 -11.28
CA LEU A 104 5.79 -0.87 -11.94
C LEU A 104 5.55 -1.57 -13.30
N GLU A 105 4.36 -2.11 -13.58
CA GLU A 105 4.11 -2.84 -14.84
C GLU A 105 2.82 -2.44 -15.57
N GLU A 106 2.94 -2.30 -16.89
CA GLU A 106 1.86 -2.15 -17.88
C GLU A 106 1.66 -3.46 -18.65
N ASP A 107 1.50 -4.59 -17.95
CA ASP A 107 0.98 -5.76 -18.65
C ASP A 107 -0.42 -5.47 -19.21
N ASP A 108 -0.76 -6.13 -20.32
CA ASP A 108 -1.99 -6.00 -21.10
C ASP A 108 -3.20 -6.38 -20.23
N LEU A 109 -3.55 -5.48 -19.32
CA LEU A 109 -4.66 -5.59 -18.41
C LEU A 109 -5.92 -5.39 -19.25
N HIS A 110 -6.39 -6.45 -19.91
CA HIS A 110 -7.68 -6.44 -20.61
C HIS A 110 -8.86 -6.03 -19.71
N ASP A 111 -8.65 -5.95 -18.38
CA ASP A 111 -9.61 -5.51 -17.38
C ASP A 111 -9.04 -4.47 -16.38
N VAL A 112 -8.40 -3.42 -16.91
CA VAL A 112 -7.81 -2.30 -16.11
C VAL A 112 -8.78 -1.77 -15.05
N PHE A 113 -10.05 -1.61 -15.44
CA PHE A 113 -11.06 -0.99 -14.59
C PHE A 113 -11.40 -1.88 -13.38
N ARG A 114 -11.72 -3.17 -13.61
CA ARG A 114 -12.05 -4.08 -12.51
C ARG A 114 -10.87 -4.27 -11.55
N LEU A 115 -9.65 -4.31 -12.07
CA LEU A 115 -8.45 -4.38 -11.24
C LEU A 115 -8.27 -3.10 -10.42
N GLY A 116 -8.53 -1.92 -11.01
CA GLY A 116 -8.55 -0.66 -10.28
C GLY A 116 -9.58 -0.64 -9.14
N VAL A 117 -10.78 -1.19 -9.38
CA VAL A 117 -11.82 -1.36 -8.34
C VAL A 117 -11.33 -2.26 -7.21
N MET A 118 -10.74 -3.41 -7.52
CA MET A 118 -10.21 -4.33 -6.51
C MET A 118 -9.10 -3.69 -5.67
N VAL A 119 -8.20 -2.92 -6.30
CA VAL A 119 -7.16 -2.18 -5.58
C VAL A 119 -7.77 -1.09 -4.68
N ALA A 120 -8.79 -0.37 -5.17
CA ALA A 120 -9.50 0.62 -4.35
C ALA A 120 -10.17 -0.03 -3.13
N GLU A 121 -10.87 -1.15 -3.31
CA GLU A 121 -11.48 -1.91 -2.21
C GLU A 121 -10.44 -2.36 -1.18
N TYR A 122 -9.31 -2.88 -1.65
CA TYR A 122 -8.21 -3.30 -0.79
C TYR A 122 -7.63 -2.13 0.02
N LEU A 123 -7.36 -1.01 -0.64
CA LEU A 123 -6.84 0.19 0.03
C LEU A 123 -7.84 0.75 1.04
N ASP A 124 -9.13 0.70 0.75
CA ASP A 124 -10.16 1.17 1.68
C ASP A 124 -10.34 0.25 2.89
N HIS A 125 -10.20 -1.06 2.68
CA HIS A 125 -10.27 -2.08 3.73
C HIS A 125 -9.15 -1.92 4.77
N PHE A 126 -7.92 -1.65 4.31
CA PHE A 126 -6.76 -1.51 5.18
C PHE A 126 -6.46 -0.06 5.61
N PHE A 127 -6.82 0.93 4.80
CA PHE A 127 -6.52 2.35 5.03
C PHE A 127 -7.75 3.26 4.78
N PRO A 128 -8.82 3.12 5.57
CA PRO A 128 -10.08 3.86 5.35
C PRO A 128 -9.91 5.38 5.47
N PHE A 129 -8.86 5.86 6.16
CA PHE A 129 -8.58 7.28 6.35
C PHE A 129 -7.60 7.88 5.33
N LEU A 130 -7.23 7.11 4.30
CA LEU A 130 -6.28 7.56 3.27
C LEU A 130 -6.85 8.74 2.47
N LYS A 131 -6.33 9.96 2.66
CA LYS A 131 -6.95 11.16 2.05
C LYS A 131 -6.76 11.27 0.53
N GLY A 132 -5.81 10.53 -0.02
CA GLY A 132 -5.56 10.52 -1.45
C GLY A 132 -4.35 9.70 -1.81
N LEU A 133 -4.30 9.32 -3.07
CA LEU A 133 -3.17 8.67 -3.72
C LEU A 133 -2.42 9.74 -4.51
N LYS A 134 -1.11 9.85 -4.28
CA LYS A 134 -0.25 10.67 -5.12
C LYS A 134 0.58 9.77 -6.02
N PRO A 135 0.46 9.86 -7.34
CA PRO A 135 1.37 9.13 -8.23
C PRO A 135 2.78 9.76 -8.18
N LEU A 136 3.82 8.94 -8.27
CA LEU A 136 5.21 9.42 -8.34
C LEU A 136 5.58 9.91 -9.74
N ASP A 137 5.37 9.09 -10.78
CA ASP A 137 5.78 9.40 -12.15
C ASP A 137 4.82 8.76 -13.17
N TYR A 138 4.95 7.43 -13.38
CA TYR A 138 4.21 6.65 -14.37
C TYR A 138 2.90 6.08 -13.80
N GLY A 139 1.87 5.98 -14.65
CA GLY A 139 0.54 5.47 -14.26
C GLY A 139 -0.30 6.46 -13.45
N ALA A 140 -0.02 7.76 -13.55
CA ALA A 140 -0.72 8.80 -12.79
C ALA A 140 -2.24 8.80 -13.03
N GLU A 141 -2.67 8.65 -14.29
CA GLU A 141 -4.09 8.58 -14.65
C GLU A 141 -4.80 7.39 -13.99
N TRP A 142 -4.14 6.23 -13.98
CA TRP A 142 -4.69 5.03 -13.36
C TRP A 142 -4.83 5.19 -11.83
N TRP A 143 -3.81 5.73 -11.16
CA TRP A 143 -3.87 6.01 -9.73
C TRP A 143 -4.89 7.10 -9.37
N ASN A 144 -5.06 8.11 -10.23
CA ASN A 144 -6.11 9.11 -10.08
C ASN A 144 -7.50 8.45 -10.18
N GLY A 145 -7.71 7.56 -11.14
CA GLY A 145 -8.94 6.77 -11.28
C GLY A 145 -9.24 5.94 -10.04
N ILE A 146 -8.24 5.27 -9.45
CA ILE A 146 -8.39 4.57 -8.16
C ILE A 146 -8.75 5.53 -7.04
N GLY A 147 -8.12 6.71 -7.01
CA GLY A 147 -8.44 7.77 -6.06
C GLY A 147 -9.90 8.23 -6.14
N ASP A 148 -10.46 8.32 -7.35
CA ASP A 148 -11.86 8.71 -7.56
C ASP A 148 -12.85 7.58 -7.22
N ILE A 149 -12.49 6.32 -7.49
CA ILE A 149 -13.24 5.15 -7.01
C ILE A 149 -13.29 5.14 -5.47
N LEU A 150 -12.15 5.35 -4.80
CA LEU A 150 -12.07 5.44 -3.33
C LEU A 150 -12.98 6.53 -2.76
N LYS A 151 -12.95 7.75 -3.35
CA LYS A 151 -13.83 8.85 -2.92
C LYS A 151 -15.30 8.45 -3.05
N THR A 152 -15.67 7.85 -4.19
CA THR A 152 -17.04 7.43 -4.47
C THR A 152 -17.53 6.39 -3.47
N TYR A 153 -16.71 5.37 -3.17
CA TYR A 153 -17.05 4.34 -2.19
C TYR A 153 -17.30 4.91 -0.80
N ARG A 154 -16.45 5.84 -0.36
CA ARG A 154 -16.57 6.46 0.96
C ARG A 154 -17.79 7.37 1.09
N GLN A 155 -18.09 8.15 0.04
CA GLN A 155 -19.30 8.97 0.01
C GLN A 155 -20.56 8.11 0.17
N ARG A 156 -20.66 6.99 -0.55
CA ARG A 156 -21.79 6.05 -0.43
C ARG A 156 -21.90 5.47 0.98
N ARG A 157 -20.78 5.08 1.59
CA ARG A 157 -20.78 4.55 2.96
C ARG A 157 -21.23 5.59 3.99
N SER A 158 -20.83 6.85 3.83
CA SER A 158 -21.25 7.94 4.73
C SER A 158 -22.73 8.31 4.63
N GLN A 159 -23.41 7.96 3.53
CA GLN A 159 -24.85 8.21 3.34
C GLN A 159 -25.74 7.09 3.92
N GLN A 160 -25.15 5.95 4.28
CA GLN A 160 -25.86 4.77 4.79
C GLN A 160 -25.79 4.62 6.31
N GLN A 161 -25.15 5.56 7.01
CA GLN A 161 -25.02 5.63 8.47
C GLN A 161 -25.88 6.77 9.01
#